data_AF-A0A7H4MIW9-F1
#
_entry.id   AF-A0A7H4MIW9-F1
#
_cell.length_a   1.000
_cell.length_b   1.000
_cell.length_c   1.000
_cell.angle_alpha   90.00
_cell.angle_beta   90.00
_cell.angle_gamma   90.00
#
_symmetry.space_group_name_H-M   'P 1'
#
loop_
_entity.id
_entity.type
_entity.pdbx_description
1 polymer ?
#
loop_
_entity_poly.entity_id
_entity_poly.type
_entity_poly.pdbx_seq_one_letter_code
_entity_poly.pdbx_strand_id
1 'polypeptide(L)' 'MRDALFDLCRRFADAHVDSSGVAVTPVPGITLVRALHPGDLQAAIARPLVAMLLQGVRA' A
#
# COMPACT_ATOMS: atom_id res chain seq x y z
N MET A 1 16.91 7.09 -1.41
CA MET A 1 16.57 5.71 -1.87
C MET A 1 15.22 5.25 -1.34
N ARG A 2 14.91 5.44 -0.04
CA ARG A 2 13.58 5.13 0.53
C ARG A 2 12.44 5.91 -0.14
N ASP A 3 12.67 7.18 -0.44
CA ASP A 3 11.62 8.08 -0.96
C ASP A 3 11.23 7.73 -2.40
N ALA A 4 12.18 7.25 -3.20
CA ALA A 4 11.90 6.82 -4.58
C ALA A 4 10.98 5.60 -4.63
N LEU A 5 11.19 4.63 -3.74
CA LEU A 5 10.30 3.47 -3.61
C LEU A 5 8.93 3.90 -3.08
N PHE A 6 8.91 4.76 -2.06
CA PHE A 6 7.67 5.33 -1.52
C PHE A 6 6.85 6.04 -2.58
N ASP A 7 7.47 6.92 -3.36
CA ASP A 7 6.81 7.67 -4.43
C ASP A 7 6.29 6.76 -5.54
N LEU A 8 7.03 5.72 -5.90
CA LEU A 8 6.61 4.75 -6.91
C LEU A 8 5.39 3.95 -6.43
N CYS A 9 5.46 3.38 -5.22
CA CYS A 9 4.35 2.64 -4.61
C CYS A 9 3.12 3.54 -4.43
N ARG A 10 3.33 4.80 -4.05
CA ARG A 10 2.27 5.79 -3.95
C ARG A 10 1.62 6.02 -5.31
N ARG A 11 2.35 6.47 -6.33
CA ARG A 11 1.78 6.72 -7.67
C ARG A 11 1.08 5.50 -8.25
N PHE A 12 1.65 4.31 -8.08
CA PHE A 12 1.02 3.07 -8.54
C PHE A 12 -0.30 2.81 -7.84
N ALA A 13 -0.33 2.91 -6.50
CA ALA A 13 -1.55 2.73 -5.74
C ALA A 13 -2.60 3.81 -6.07
N ASP A 14 -2.22 5.07 -6.25
CA ASP A 14 -3.15 6.14 -6.67
C ASP A 14 -3.88 5.80 -7.97
N ALA A 15 -3.20 5.13 -8.91
CA ALA A 15 -3.76 4.79 -10.21
C ALA A 15 -4.53 3.46 -10.26
N HIS A 16 -4.28 2.53 -9.33
CA HIS A 16 -4.74 1.14 -9.45
C HIS A 16 -5.48 0.59 -8.23
N VAL A 17 -5.64 1.36 -7.14
CA VAL A 17 -6.44 0.90 -6.00
C VAL A 17 -7.90 0.77 -6.39
N ASP A 18 -8.50 -0.35 -5.97
CA ASP A 18 -9.95 -0.52 -6.02
C ASP A 18 -10.65 0.22 -4.86
N SER A 19 -11.97 0.07 -4.78
CA SER A 19 -12.79 0.66 -3.72
C SER A 19 -12.45 0.16 -2.30
N SER A 20 -11.70 -0.94 -2.19
CA SER A 20 -11.21 -1.49 -0.91
C SER A 20 -9.79 -1.02 -0.56
N GLY A 21 -9.18 -0.18 -1.41
CA GLY A 21 -7.82 0.33 -1.20
C GLY A 21 -6.73 -0.67 -1.58
N VAL A 22 -7.06 -1.71 -2.35
CA VAL A 22 -6.12 -2.76 -2.76
C VAL A 22 -5.71 -2.55 -4.21
N ALA A 23 -4.40 -2.55 -4.47
CA ALA A 23 -3.82 -2.51 -5.80
C ALA A 23 -3.02 -3.80 -6.05
N VAL A 24 -3.51 -4.62 -6.98
CA VAL A 24 -2.81 -5.82 -7.44
C VAL A 24 -1.59 -5.40 -8.25
N THR A 25 -0.41 -5.86 -7.86
CA THR A 25 0.80 -5.57 -8.61
C THR A 25 1.03 -6.62 -9.69
N PRO A 26 1.77 -6.28 -10.77
CA PRO A 26 2.16 -7.26 -11.77
C PRO A 26 3.17 -8.31 -11.26
N VAL A 27 3.67 -8.16 -10.03
CA VAL A 27 4.57 -9.13 -9.40
C VAL A 27 3.74 -10.13 -8.59
N PRO A 28 3.72 -11.43 -8.96
CA PRO A 28 2.94 -12.42 -8.24
C PRO A 28 3.31 -12.49 -6.76
N GLY A 29 2.30 -12.52 -5.89
CA GLY A 29 2.48 -12.58 -4.44
C GLY A 29 2.76 -11.22 -3.76
N ILE A 30 2.83 -10.12 -4.52
CA ILE A 30 2.95 -8.77 -3.97
C ILE A 30 1.66 -8.00 -4.23
N THR A 31 1.08 -7.46 -3.15
CA THR A 31 -0.11 -6.62 -3.19
C THR A 31 0.17 -5.33 -2.45
N LEU A 32 -0.24 -4.20 -3.02
CA LEU A 32 -0.18 -2.90 -2.36
C LEU A 32 -1.53 -2.62 -1.71
N VAL A 33 -1.51 -2.17 -0.46
CA VAL A 33 -2.71 -1.75 0.27
C VAL A 33 -2.52 -0.31 0.71
N ARG A 34 -3.53 0.51 0.48
CA ARG A 34 -3.55 1.92 0.82
C ARG A 34 -4.80 2.23 1.64
N ALA A 35 -4.60 2.90 2.77
CA ALA A 35 -5.71 3.51 3.50
C ALA A 35 -6.24 4.70 2.71
N LEU A 36 -7.51 4.63 2.30
CA LEU A 36 -8.19 5.71 1.59
C LEU A 36 -8.74 6.77 2.56
N HIS A 37 -8.99 6.39 3.82
CA HIS A 37 -9.39 7.30 4.89
C HIS A 37 -8.52 7.14 6.15
N PRO A 38 -8.42 8.18 6.99
CA PRO A 38 -7.72 8.09 8.26
C PRO A 38 -8.36 7.01 9.15
N GLY A 39 -7.58 6.01 9.55
CA GLY A 39 -8.04 4.91 10.42
C GLY A 39 -8.41 3.60 9.72
N ASP A 40 -8.49 3.60 8.38
CA ASP A 40 -8.99 2.45 7.59
C ASP A 40 -7.92 1.45 7.15
N LEU A 41 -6.68 1.53 7.62
CA LEU A 41 -5.73 0.42 7.43
C LEU A 41 -6.07 -0.73 8.39
N GLN A 42 -7.32 -1.16 8.39
CA GLN A 42 -7.74 -2.46 8.88
C GLN A 42 -7.25 -3.49 7.88
N ALA A 43 -5.95 -3.73 7.89
CA ALA A 43 -5.40 -4.91 7.29
C ALA A 43 -6.00 -6.08 8.07
N ALA A 44 -7.04 -6.71 7.52
CA ALA A 44 -7.53 -8.01 7.94
C ALA A 44 -6.44 -9.05 7.59
N ILE A 45 -5.31 -8.97 8.29
CA ILE A 45 -4.17 -9.88 8.18
C ILE A 45 -4.55 -11.12 8.97
N ALA A 46 -5.48 -11.91 8.43
CA ALA A 46 -5.89 -13.18 8.98
C ALA A 46 -4.88 -14.31 8.69
N ARG A 47 -3.77 -14.01 8.01
CA ARG A 47 -2.70 -14.95 7.61
C ARG A 47 -1.33 -14.30 7.86
N PRO A 48 -0.27 -15.05 8.19
CA PRO A 48 1.06 -14.48 8.35
C PRO A 48 1.51 -13.86 7.02
N LEU A 49 1.55 -12.52 6.98
CA LEU A 49 2.02 -11.72 5.84
C LEU A 49 3.23 -10.92 6.31
N VAL A 50 4.29 -10.91 5.50
CA VAL A 50 5.35 -9.90 5.65
C VAL A 50 4.81 -8.61 5.04
N ALA A 51 4.41 -7.66 5.88
CA ALA A 51 3.94 -6.36 5.44
C ALA A 51 5.08 -5.33 5.55
N MET A 52 5.37 -4.61 4.47
CA MET A 52 6.23 -3.43 4.49
C MET A 52 5.35 -2.19 4.59
N LEU A 53 5.33 -1.56 5.77
CA LEU A 53 4.62 -0.31 5.97
C LEU A 53 5.47 0.86 5.47
N LEU A 54 4.96 1.56 4.47
CA LEU A 54 5.57 2.76 3.91
C LEU A 54 4.82 3.97 4.49
N GLN A 55 5.41 4.63 5.48
CA GLN A 55 4.91 5.88 6.07
C GLN A 55 5.83 7.04 5.69
N GLY A 56 5.25 8.08 5.09
CA GLY A 56 5.92 9.36 4.89
C GLY A 56 5.74 10.25 6.12
N VAL A 57 6.77 11.00 6.49
CA VAL A 57 6.64 12.11 7.44
C VAL A 57 5.98 13.30 6.74
N ARG A 58 4.96 13.89 7.38
CA ARG A 58 4.43 15.20 6.98
C ARG A 58 5.33 16.25 7.64
N ALA A 59 6.14 16.95 6.85
CA ALA A 59 6.83 18.16 7.31
C ALA A 59 5.87 19.35 7.28
#